data_AF-Q8SUB7-F1
#
_entry.id   AF-Q8SUB7-F1
#
_cell.length_a   1.000
_cell.length_b   1.000
_cell.length_c   1.000
_cell.angle_alpha   90.00
_cell.angle_beta   90.00
_cell.angle_gamma   90.00
#
_symmetry.space_group_name_H-M   'P 1'
#
loop_
_entity.id
_entity.type
_entity.pdbx_description
1 polymer ?
#
loop_
_entity_poly.entity_id
_entity_poly.type
_entity_poly.pdbx_seq_one_letter_code
_entity_poly.pdbx_strand_id
1 'polypeptide(L)'
;MSKLPALVSLRMNEIRGIYIETNNRVVEEMDAVIDEFAKDVGSSPDISTNVRTYLEERIRYIREFVVDHIGFSISEFRTLYNPNGNESIKSRRFPKFITEALERSFEIDQYPSEAEKARLAKICKLSTKQINNWFTNKRNRTKGHEGGRQY
;
A
#
# COMPACT_ATOMS: atom_id res chain seq x y z
N MET A 1 -32.29 -3.47 -4.19
CA MET A 1 -31.28 -2.47 -3.82
C MET A 1 -30.90 -2.45 -2.31
N SER A 2 -31.21 -3.46 -1.48
CA SER A 2 -31.08 -3.33 0.00
C SER A 2 -29.89 -4.01 0.69
N LYS A 3 -29.06 -4.80 0.00
CA LYS A 3 -27.94 -5.53 0.64
C LYS A 3 -26.57 -4.82 0.54
N LEU A 4 -26.48 -3.69 -0.18
CA LEU A 4 -25.21 -3.08 -0.54
C LEU A 4 -24.49 -2.37 0.62
N PRO A 5 -25.17 -1.56 1.46
CA PRO A 5 -24.54 -1.00 2.66
C PRO A 5 -24.07 -2.11 3.61
N ALA A 6 -24.82 -3.21 3.70
CA ALA A 6 -24.44 -4.37 4.50
C ALA A 6 -23.19 -5.06 3.94
N LEU A 7 -23.09 -5.24 2.62
CA LEU A 7 -21.91 -5.83 1.99
C LEU A 7 -20.67 -4.95 2.17
N VAL A 8 -20.78 -3.64 1.94
CA VAL A 8 -19.65 -2.70 2.16
C VAL A 8 -19.23 -2.71 3.62
N SER A 9 -20.20 -2.63 4.55
CA SER A 9 -19.92 -2.69 5.99
C SER A 9 -19.25 -4.01 6.38
N LEU A 10 -19.69 -5.14 5.80
CA LEU A 10 -19.06 -6.44 6.00
C LEU A 10 -17.61 -6.44 5.53
N ARG A 11 -17.34 -5.98 4.29
CA ARG A 11 -15.97 -5.89 3.76
C ARG A 11 -15.08 -4.95 4.58
N MET A 12 -15.63 -3.83 5.04
CA MET A 12 -14.90 -2.92 5.94
C MET A 12 -14.63 -3.54 7.31
N ASN A 13 -15.57 -4.32 7.84
CA ASN A 13 -15.39 -5.07 9.08
C ASN A 13 -14.36 -6.19 8.93
N GLU A 14 -14.31 -6.88 7.78
CA GLU A 14 -13.29 -7.88 7.46
C GLU A 14 -11.90 -7.24 7.42
N ILE A 15 -11.75 -6.09 6.75
CA ILE A 15 -10.47 -5.36 6.73
C ILE A 15 -10.07 -4.94 8.14
N ARG A 16 -11.03 -4.45 8.94
CA ARG A 16 -10.78 -4.11 10.35
C ARG A 16 -10.35 -5.35 11.15
N GLY A 17 -10.99 -6.49 10.91
CA GLY A 17 -10.66 -7.76 11.55
C GLY A 17 -9.22 -8.18 11.25
N ILE A 18 -8.82 -8.15 9.97
CA ILE A 18 -7.45 -8.47 9.54
C ILE A 18 -6.43 -7.52 10.19
N TYR A 19 -6.76 -6.23 10.28
CA TYR A 19 -5.89 -5.26 10.96
C TYR A 19 -5.71 -5.60 12.44
N ILE A 20 -6.80 -5.90 13.16
CA ILE A 20 -6.77 -6.26 14.58
C ILE A 20 -5.97 -7.55 14.78
N GLU A 21 -6.26 -8.59 14.01
CA GLU A 21 -5.57 -9.87 14.09
C GLU A 21 -4.07 -9.72 13.83
N THR A 22 -3.70 -8.98 12.79
CA THR A 22 -2.29 -8.73 12.46
C THR A 22 -1.60 -7.93 13.57
N ASN A 23 -2.28 -6.94 14.14
CA ASN A 23 -1.74 -6.15 15.25
C ASN A 23 -1.55 -7.00 16.51
N ASN A 24 -2.52 -7.86 16.83
CA ASN A 24 -2.41 -8.77 17.98
C ASN A 24 -1.27 -9.75 17.79
N ARG A 25 -1.09 -10.32 16.59
CA ARG A 25 0.03 -11.21 16.31
C ARG A 25 1.39 -10.52 16.48
N VAL A 26 1.52 -9.26 16.06
CA VAL A 26 2.76 -8.49 16.28
C VAL A 26 3.02 -8.30 17.77
N VAL A 27 1.98 -8.04 18.57
CA VAL A 27 2.11 -7.92 20.04
C VAL A 27 2.53 -9.27 20.64
N GLU A 28 1.90 -10.36 20.25
CA GLU A 28 2.25 -11.72 20.70
C GLU A 28 3.70 -12.09 20.35
N GLU A 29 4.18 -11.74 19.15
CA GLU A 29 5.57 -11.93 18.74
C GLU A 29 6.54 -11.07 19.58
N MET A 30 6.17 -9.83 19.90
CA MET A 30 6.97 -8.97 20.77
C MET A 30 7.05 -9.50 22.20
N ASP A 31 5.92 -9.96 22.76
CA ASP A 31 5.85 -10.55 24.09
C ASP A 31 6.71 -11.83 24.16
N ALA A 32 6.67 -12.67 23.12
CA ALA A 32 7.51 -13.86 23.04
C ALA A 32 9.01 -13.54 23.05
N VAL A 33 9.44 -12.49 22.35
CA VAL A 33 10.84 -12.03 22.34
C VAL A 33 11.25 -11.45 23.70
N ILE A 34 10.35 -10.71 24.36
CA ILE A 34 10.59 -10.17 25.70
C ILE A 34 10.74 -11.32 26.71
N ASP A 35 9.88 -12.33 26.65
CA ASP A 35 9.92 -13.51 27.51
C ASP A 35 11.19 -14.34 27.28
N GLU A 36 11.63 -14.50 26.03
CA GLU A 36 12.89 -15.15 25.69
C GLU A 36 14.09 -14.40 26.29
N PHE A 37 14.14 -13.07 26.11
CA PHE A 37 15.21 -12.26 26.68
C PHE A 37 15.21 -12.27 28.22
N ALA A 38 14.03 -12.19 28.84
CA ALA A 38 13.88 -12.21 30.29
C ALA A 38 14.36 -13.54 30.90
N LYS A 39 14.19 -14.67 30.19
CA LYS A 39 14.75 -15.97 30.60
C LYS A 39 16.28 -15.99 30.55
N ASP A 40 16.87 -15.37 29.53
CA ASP A 40 18.32 -15.40 29.32
C ASP A 40 19.09 -14.41 30.21
N VAL A 41 18.55 -13.20 30.40
CA VAL A 41 19.24 -12.08 31.08
C VAL A 41 18.68 -11.81 32.48
N GLY A 42 17.58 -12.46 32.87
CA GLY A 42 16.97 -12.34 34.20
C GLY A 42 16.27 -11.00 34.46
N SER A 43 16.16 -10.13 33.46
CA SER A 43 15.45 -8.84 33.53
C SER A 43 14.84 -8.51 32.18
N SER A 44 13.72 -7.78 32.18
CA SER A 44 13.14 -7.26 30.93
C SER A 44 14.17 -6.35 30.25
N PRO A 45 14.41 -6.51 28.94
CA PRO A 45 15.26 -5.58 28.22
C PRO A 45 14.64 -4.18 28.31
N ASP A 46 15.45 -3.17 28.64
CA ASP A 46 15.01 -1.80 28.37
C ASP A 46 15.05 -1.59 26.85
N ILE A 47 13.91 -1.18 26.28
CA ILE A 47 13.83 -0.88 24.87
C ILE A 47 14.54 0.45 24.67
N SER A 48 15.74 0.41 24.10
CA SER A 48 16.48 1.62 23.73
C SER A 48 15.60 2.58 22.93
N THR A 49 15.83 3.89 23.09
CA THR A 49 15.10 4.93 22.34
C THR A 49 15.08 4.64 20.83
N ASN A 50 16.18 4.14 20.26
CA ASN A 50 16.26 3.83 18.84
C ASN A 50 15.33 2.69 18.42
N VAL A 51 15.26 1.62 19.21
CA VAL A 51 14.35 0.49 18.94
C VAL A 51 12.90 0.95 19.09
N ARG A 52 12.59 1.74 20.13
CA ARG A 52 11.25 2.31 20.32
C ARG A 52 10.84 3.17 19.11
N THR A 53 11.68 4.11 18.71
CA THR A 53 11.43 4.97 17.54
C THR A 53 11.23 4.14 16.27
N TYR A 54 12.05 3.11 16.05
CA TYR A 54 11.90 2.22 14.90
C TYR A 54 10.55 1.48 14.90
N LEU A 55 10.14 0.95 16.05
CA LEU A 55 8.85 0.26 16.20
C LEU A 55 7.67 1.21 16.00
N GLU A 56 7.73 2.41 16.59
CA GLU A 56 6.70 3.45 16.41
C GLU A 56 6.55 3.85 14.94
N GLU A 57 7.67 4.07 14.24
CA GLU A 57 7.69 4.35 12.81
C GLU A 57 7.14 3.20 11.98
N ARG A 58 7.43 1.95 12.37
CA ARG A 58 6.92 0.76 11.67
C ARG A 58 5.41 0.61 11.85
N ILE A 59 4.88 0.85 13.06
CA ILE A 59 3.45 0.83 13.36
C ILE A 59 2.74 1.97 12.61
N ARG A 60 3.31 3.17 12.61
CA ARG A 60 2.79 4.32 11.86
C ARG A 60 2.68 4.01 10.37
N TYR A 61 3.73 3.44 9.78
CA TYR A 61 3.73 3.01 8.39
C TYR A 61 2.64 1.96 8.11
N ILE A 62 2.45 0.95 8.98
CA ILE A 62 1.39 -0.07 8.80
C ILE A 62 0.00 0.58 8.81
N ARG A 63 -0.24 1.52 9.73
CA ARG A 63 -1.52 2.25 9.79
C ARG A 63 -1.78 3.07 8.54
N GLU A 64 -0.79 3.87 8.11
CA GLU A 64 -0.88 4.68 6.89
C GLU A 64 -1.12 3.79 5.66
N PHE A 65 -0.38 2.68 5.55
CA PHE A 65 -0.53 1.70 4.47
C PHE A 65 -1.95 1.11 4.40
N VAL A 66 -2.52 0.72 5.54
CA VAL A 66 -3.87 0.14 5.60
C VAL A 66 -4.93 1.17 5.26
N VAL A 67 -4.82 2.40 5.78
CA VAL A 67 -5.77 3.49 5.48
C VAL A 67 -5.74 3.86 4.00
N ASP A 68 -4.56 3.97 3.41
CA ASP A 68 -4.40 4.23 1.97
C ASP A 68 -5.03 3.12 1.12
N HIS A 69 -4.84 1.86 1.52
CA HIS A 69 -5.44 0.73 0.80
C HIS A 69 -6.96 0.72 0.90
N ILE A 70 -7.52 1.00 2.08
CA ILE A 70 -8.98 1.12 2.27
C ILE A 70 -9.53 2.25 1.40
N GLY A 71 -8.90 3.43 1.43
CA GLY A 71 -9.31 4.58 0.64
C GLY A 71 -9.31 4.28 -0.86
N PHE A 72 -8.28 3.58 -1.35
CA PHE A 72 -8.19 3.14 -2.73
C PHE A 72 -9.29 2.13 -3.11
N SER A 73 -9.54 1.12 -2.28
CA SER A 73 -10.61 0.13 -2.53
C SER A 73 -12.01 0.76 -2.51
N ILE A 74 -12.26 1.73 -1.64
CA ILE A 74 -13.53 2.48 -1.62
C ILE A 74 -13.70 3.33 -2.87
N SER A 75 -12.62 4.00 -3.31
CA SER A 75 -12.60 4.76 -4.57
C SER A 75 -12.94 3.87 -5.76
N GLU A 76 -12.25 2.73 -5.90
CA GLU A 76 -12.50 1.77 -6.97
C GLU A 76 -13.97 1.31 -6.96
N PHE A 77 -14.49 0.91 -5.80
CA PHE A 77 -15.89 0.55 -5.64
C PHE A 77 -16.83 1.70 -6.07
N ARG A 78 -16.55 2.94 -5.67
CA ARG A 78 -17.39 4.08 -6.05
C ARG A 78 -17.41 4.34 -7.56
N THR A 79 -16.28 4.19 -8.24
CA THR A 79 -16.19 4.35 -9.70
C THR A 79 -16.98 3.29 -10.46
N LEU A 80 -17.01 2.03 -9.97
CA LEU A 80 -17.77 0.95 -10.57
C LEU A 80 -19.29 1.20 -10.53
N TYR A 81 -19.78 1.88 -9.48
CA TYR A 81 -21.22 2.11 -9.28
C TYR A 81 -21.69 3.50 -9.73
N ASN A 82 -20.80 4.49 -9.79
CA ASN A 82 -21.10 5.81 -10.35
C ASN A 82 -20.02 6.23 -11.36
N PRO A 83 -19.97 5.59 -12.54
CA PRO A 83 -18.97 5.90 -13.55
C PRO A 83 -19.05 7.34 -14.06
N ASN A 84 -20.23 7.98 -13.95
CA ASN A 84 -20.47 9.36 -14.39
C ASN A 84 -20.24 10.40 -13.27
N GLY A 85 -19.78 9.99 -12.09
CA GLY A 85 -19.47 10.92 -11.02
C GLY A 85 -18.34 11.87 -11.43
N ASN A 86 -18.53 13.18 -11.23
CA ASN A 86 -17.46 14.19 -11.31
C ASN A 86 -16.44 13.94 -10.19
N GLU A 87 -15.52 12.99 -10.39
CA GLU A 87 -14.49 12.72 -9.41
C GLU A 87 -13.40 13.79 -9.41
N SER A 88 -13.00 14.20 -8.20
CA SER A 88 -11.75 14.92 -8.00
C SER A 88 -10.55 14.01 -8.31
N ILE A 89 -9.52 14.58 -8.93
CA ILE A 89 -8.26 13.92 -9.35
C ILE A 89 -7.61 13.06 -8.24
N LYS A 90 -7.87 13.38 -6.96
CA LYS A 90 -7.36 12.66 -5.79
C LYS A 90 -7.77 11.18 -5.75
N SER A 91 -8.96 10.84 -6.24
CA SER A 91 -9.53 9.48 -6.24
C SER A 91 -8.70 8.47 -7.05
N ARG A 92 -7.93 8.96 -8.04
CA ARG A 92 -7.19 8.15 -9.01
C ARG A 92 -5.71 7.95 -8.65
N ARG A 93 -5.25 8.51 -7.52
CA ARG A 93 -3.85 8.37 -7.12
C ARG A 93 -3.63 6.97 -6.54
N PHE A 94 -2.70 6.23 -7.12
CA PHE A 94 -2.30 4.94 -6.55
C PHE A 94 -1.70 5.13 -5.15
N PRO A 95 -2.00 4.21 -4.21
CA PRO A 95 -1.31 4.12 -2.93
C PRO A 95 0.21 4.13 -3.08
N LYS A 96 0.89 4.63 -2.06
CA LYS A 96 2.35 4.80 -2.09
C LYS A 96 3.10 3.50 -2.43
N PHE A 97 2.68 2.37 -1.85
CA PHE A 97 3.31 1.07 -2.11
C PHE A 97 3.20 0.61 -3.57
N ILE A 98 2.08 0.94 -4.24
CA ILE A 98 1.91 0.65 -5.67
C ILE A 98 2.86 1.53 -6.46
N THR A 99 2.90 2.83 -6.18
CA THR A 99 3.83 3.73 -6.87
C THR A 99 5.28 3.32 -6.68
N GLU A 100 5.69 2.92 -5.46
CA GLU A 100 7.04 2.45 -5.17
C GLU A 100 7.39 1.13 -5.89
N ALA A 101 6.44 0.20 -6.02
CA ALA A 101 6.65 -1.04 -6.76
C ALA A 101 6.81 -0.78 -8.26
N LEU A 102 6.00 0.12 -8.81
CA LEU A 102 6.07 0.52 -10.22
C LEU A 102 7.33 1.33 -10.51
N GLU A 103 7.76 2.21 -9.60
CA GLU A 103 8.99 2.99 -9.73
C GLU A 103 10.23 2.12 -9.70
N ARG A 104 10.32 1.17 -8.77
CA ARG A 104 11.42 0.19 -8.76
C ARG A 104 11.51 -0.61 -10.05
N SER A 105 10.36 -1.05 -10.59
CA SER A 105 10.35 -1.75 -11.87
C SER A 105 10.76 -0.84 -13.04
N PHE A 106 10.34 0.43 -13.02
CA PHE A 106 10.70 1.44 -14.02
C PHE A 106 12.19 1.80 -14.03
N GLU A 107 12.82 1.83 -12.85
CA GLU A 107 14.27 2.05 -12.70
C GLU A 107 15.07 0.90 -13.32
N ILE A 108 14.56 -0.33 -13.22
CA ILE A 108 15.17 -1.51 -13.85
C ILE A 108 14.93 -1.48 -15.37
N ASP A 109 13.68 -1.26 -15.79
CA ASP A 109 13.29 -1.23 -17.19
C ASP A 109 12.06 -0.32 -17.42
N GLN A 110 12.23 0.72 -18.24
CA GLN A 110 11.14 1.64 -18.61
C GLN A 110 10.10 1.02 -19.56
N TYR A 111 10.42 -0.15 -20.14
CA TYR A 111 9.60 -0.94 -21.05
C TYR A 111 9.51 -2.41 -20.59
N PRO A 112 8.96 -2.66 -19.38
CA PRO A 112 8.99 -3.99 -18.77
C PRO A 112 8.37 -5.05 -19.66
N SER A 113 8.88 -6.28 -19.57
CA SER A 113 8.32 -7.45 -20.26
C SER A 113 6.87 -7.73 -19.85
N GLU A 114 6.12 -8.46 -20.68
CA GLU A 114 4.74 -8.88 -20.34
C GLU A 114 4.69 -9.73 -19.06
N ALA A 115 5.73 -10.53 -18.79
CA ALA A 115 5.85 -11.29 -17.55
C ALA A 115 5.96 -10.37 -16.32
N GLU A 116 6.76 -9.31 -16.40
CA GLU A 116 6.91 -8.33 -15.33
C GLU A 116 5.62 -7.52 -15.13
N LYS A 117 4.96 -7.11 -16.22
CA LYS A 117 3.64 -6.44 -16.13
C LYS A 117 2.60 -7.34 -15.47
N ALA A 118 2.57 -8.63 -15.80
CA ALA A 118 1.67 -9.60 -15.19
C ALA A 118 1.97 -9.79 -13.68
N ARG A 119 3.25 -9.82 -13.31
CA ARG A 119 3.69 -9.86 -11.91
C ARG A 119 3.22 -8.61 -11.15
N LEU A 120 3.45 -7.42 -11.69
CA LEU A 120 3.03 -6.15 -11.11
C LEU A 120 1.51 -6.05 -10.98
N ALA A 121 0.77 -6.46 -12.02
CA ALA A 121 -0.69 -6.52 -12.00
C ALA A 121 -1.20 -7.39 -10.85
N LYS A 122 -0.61 -8.58 -10.66
CA LYS A 122 -0.96 -9.51 -9.58
C LYS A 122 -0.67 -8.95 -8.19
N ILE A 123 0.50 -8.33 -8.00
CA ILE A 123 0.95 -7.81 -6.70
C ILE A 123 0.22 -6.51 -6.34
N CYS A 124 0.06 -5.60 -7.31
CA CYS A 124 -0.59 -4.30 -7.08
C CYS A 124 -2.12 -4.36 -7.16
N LYS A 125 -2.70 -5.52 -7.51
CA LYS A 125 -4.14 -5.69 -7.77
C LYS A 125 -4.67 -4.70 -8.80
N LEU A 126 -3.87 -4.46 -9.84
CA LEU A 126 -4.23 -3.59 -10.96
C LEU A 126 -4.43 -4.42 -12.22
N SER A 127 -5.28 -3.93 -13.12
CA SER A 127 -5.35 -4.49 -14.47
C SER A 127 -4.05 -4.22 -15.24
N THR A 128 -3.70 -5.12 -16.16
CA THR A 128 -2.57 -4.92 -17.09
C THR A 128 -2.69 -3.60 -17.86
N LYS A 129 -3.93 -3.14 -18.15
CA LYS A 129 -4.20 -1.84 -18.76
C LYS A 129 -3.75 -0.67 -17.87
N GLN A 130 -4.05 -0.71 -16.57
CA GLN A 130 -3.59 0.32 -15.62
C GLN A 130 -2.07 0.34 -15.51
N ILE A 131 -1.42 -0.84 -15.50
CA ILE A 131 0.05 -0.96 -15.52
C ILE A 131 0.61 -0.30 -16.78
N ASN A 132 0.12 -0.68 -17.98
CA ASN A 132 0.56 -0.10 -19.25
C ASN A 132 0.39 1.42 -19.31
N ASN A 133 -0.76 1.91 -18.83
CA ASN A 133 -1.04 3.35 -18.77
C ASN A 133 -0.07 4.07 -17.83
N TRP A 134 0.25 3.49 -16.68
CA TRP A 134 1.18 4.08 -15.73
C TRP A 134 2.58 4.22 -16.34
N PHE A 135 3.12 3.16 -16.96
CA PHE A 135 4.44 3.21 -17.60
C PHE A 135 4.49 4.23 -18.74
N THR A 136 3.43 4.30 -19.56
CA THR A 136 3.31 5.29 -20.63
C THR A 136 3.31 6.72 -20.07
N ASN A 137 2.51 6.97 -19.04
CA ASN A 137 2.45 8.28 -18.38
C ASN A 137 3.77 8.66 -17.71
N LYS A 138 4.46 7.70 -17.07
CA LYS A 138 5.77 7.92 -16.43
C LYS A 138 6.81 8.32 -17.47
N ARG A 139 6.90 7.62 -18.61
CA ARG A 139 7.80 7.99 -19.72
C ARG A 139 7.50 9.37 -20.30
N ASN A 140 6.22 9.72 -20.46
CA ASN A 140 5.85 11.05 -20.98
C ASN A 140 6.28 12.16 -20.01
N ARG A 141 6.16 11.93 -18.70
CA ARG A 141 6.61 12.88 -17.67
C ARG A 141 8.14 12.98 -17.61
N THR A 142 8.88 11.89 -17.79
CA THR A 142 10.35 11.93 -17.79
C THR A 142 10.90 12.64 -19.03
N LYS A 143 10.34 12.38 -20.23
CA LYS A 143 10.72 13.09 -21.47
C LYS A 143 10.50 14.60 -21.39
N GLY A 144 9.44 15.04 -20.70
CA GLY A 144 9.14 16.46 -20.51
C GLY A 144 10.18 17.22 -19.67
N HIS A 145 10.98 16.53 -18.85
CA HIS A 145 12.06 17.15 -18.07
C HIS A 145 13.38 17.26 -18.84
N GLU A 146 13.61 16.44 -19.86
CA GLU A 146 14.84 16.48 -20.65
C GLU A 146 14.78 17.51 -21.79
N GLY A 147 13.60 17.87 -22.28
CA GLY A 147 13.42 18.83 -23.38
C GLY A 147 13.40 20.32 -22.99
N GLY A 148 13.54 20.67 -21.70
CA GLY A 148 13.36 22.04 -21.21
C GLY A 148 14.63 22.90 -21.07
N ARG A 149 15.80 22.43 -21.53
CA ARG A 149 17.05 23.21 -21.52
C ARG A 149 17.66 23.24 -22.91
N GLN A 150 17.18 24.14 -23.75
CA GLN A 150 17.99 24.73 -24.81
C GLN A 150 17.63 26.21 -24.79
N TYR A 151 18.61 27.03 -24.41
CA TYR A 151 18.59 28.48 -24.57
C TYR A 151 18.62 28.83 -26.06
#